data_AF-X1EDZ6-F1
#
_entry.id   AF-X1EDZ6-F1
#
_cell.length_a   1.000
_cell.length_b   1.000
_cell.length_c   1.000
_cell.angle_alpha   90.00
_cell.angle_beta   90.00
_cell.angle_gamma   90.00
#
_symmetry.space_group_name_H-M   'P 1'
#
loop_
_entity.id
_entity.type
_entity.pdbx_description
1 polymer ?
#
loop_
_entity_poly.entity_id
_entity_poly.type
_entity_poly.pdbx_seq_one_letter_code
_entity_poly.pdbx_strand_id
1 'polypeptide(L)'
;FGFEKLLFASTYSVYGIAPNGEPVNEETPLNPQSLYAESKIAAEGFIKIAAQEIHCAPLIFRLATLFGVSPRMRFDLIINQFVLEAFSQSELLIFHGDYSRSFVPNVIAFRPCE
;
A
#
# COMPACT_ATOMS: atom_id res chain seq x y z
N PHE A 1 -30.33 -7.82 0.45
CA PHE A 1 -29.30 -6.91 -0.07
C PHE A 1 -27.97 -7.38 0.47
N GLY A 2 -27.08 -7.87 -0.38
CA GLY A 2 -25.74 -8.32 -0.01
C GLY A 2 -24.82 -8.09 -1.20
N PHE A 3 -23.55 -7.80 -0.94
CA PHE A 3 -22.54 -7.65 -1.98
C PHE A 3 -21.89 -9.02 -2.21
N GLU A 4 -21.82 -9.48 -3.46
CA GLU A 4 -21.17 -10.75 -3.79
C GLU A 4 -19.65 -10.71 -3.58
N LYS A 5 -19.05 -9.53 -3.74
CA LYS A 5 -17.60 -9.32 -3.63
C LYS A 5 -17.32 -8.02 -2.90
N LEU A 6 -16.40 -8.07 -1.93
CA LEU A 6 -15.88 -6.90 -1.25
C LEU A 6 -14.37 -6.85 -1.45
N LEU A 7 -13.89 -5.76 -2.05
CA LEU A 7 -12.46 -5.49 -2.26
C LEU A 7 -12.08 -4.34 -1.33
N PHE A 8 -11.07 -4.54 -0.48
CA PHE A 8 -10.58 -3.52 0.42
C PHE A 8 -9.11 -3.20 0.13
N ALA A 9 -8.84 -1.94 -0.20
CA ALA A 9 -7.48 -1.44 -0.35
C ALA A 9 -6.89 -1.12 1.03
N SER A 10 -6.09 -2.04 1.55
CA SER A 10 -5.24 -1.84 2.71
C SER A 10 -3.84 -1.38 2.28
N THR A 11 -2.84 -1.51 3.15
CA THR A 11 -1.47 -1.03 2.93
C THR A 11 -0.45 -2.02 3.46
N TYR A 12 0.71 -2.11 2.83
CA TYR A 12 1.86 -2.84 3.37
C TYR A 12 2.44 -2.17 4.63
N SER A 13 2.11 -0.89 4.89
CA SER A 13 2.58 -0.17 6.08
C SER A 13 2.15 -0.79 7.41
N VAL A 14 1.21 -1.74 7.40
CA VAL A 14 0.78 -2.51 8.58
C VAL A 14 1.89 -3.39 9.15
N TYR A 15 2.89 -3.76 8.34
CA TYR A 15 4.03 -4.57 8.76
C TYR A 15 5.17 -3.75 9.37
N GLY A 16 5.17 -2.43 9.19
CA GLY A 16 6.27 -1.59 9.66
C GLY A 16 7.61 -1.91 8.98
N ILE A 17 8.68 -1.97 9.77
CA ILE A 17 10.03 -2.32 9.29
C ILE A 17 10.12 -3.85 9.19
N ALA A 18 10.52 -4.33 8.02
CA ALA A 18 10.69 -5.75 7.78
C ALA A 18 11.80 -6.35 8.67
N PRO A 19 11.58 -7.52 9.30
CA PRO A 19 12.61 -8.18 10.09
C PRO A 19 13.82 -8.52 9.23
N ASN A 20 15.01 -8.07 9.64
CA ASN A 20 16.29 -8.34 8.96
C ASN A 20 16.35 -7.91 7.48
N GLY A 21 15.45 -7.03 7.02
CA GLY A 21 15.39 -6.61 5.62
C GLY A 21 14.80 -7.64 4.66
N GLU A 22 14.23 -8.73 5.17
CA GLU A 22 13.65 -9.80 4.35
C GLU A 22 12.25 -9.41 3.81
N PRO A 23 11.82 -9.99 2.68
CA PRO A 23 10.45 -9.82 2.19
C PRO A 23 9.41 -10.26 3.22
N VAL A 24 8.33 -9.50 3.33
CA VAL A 24 7.19 -9.81 4.20
C VAL A 24 6.06 -10.47 3.40
N ASN A 25 5.20 -11.22 4.09
CA ASN A 25 4.02 -11.87 3.54
C ASN A 25 2.78 -11.62 4.41
N GLU A 26 1.62 -12.14 4.00
CA GLU A 26 0.32 -11.99 4.66
C GLU A 26 0.31 -12.50 6.11
N GLU A 27 1.15 -13.49 6.40
CA GLU A 27 1.32 -14.12 7.72
C GLU A 27 2.33 -13.40 8.62
N THR A 28 3.06 -12.41 8.08
CA THR A 28 4.03 -11.65 8.86
C THR A 28 3.32 -10.85 9.96
N PRO A 29 3.84 -10.85 11.20
CA PRO A 29 3.25 -10.09 12.29
C PRO A 29 3.09 -8.60 11.96
N LEU A 30 1.96 -8.03 12.38
CA LEU A 30 1.67 -6.62 12.20
C LEU A 30 2.46 -5.79 13.21
N ASN A 31 3.09 -4.70 12.74
CA ASN A 31 3.90 -3.79 13.54
C ASN A 31 3.69 -2.34 13.07
N PRO A 32 2.49 -1.76 13.26
CA PRO A 32 2.15 -0.45 12.71
C PRO A 32 3.02 0.65 13.30
N GLN A 33 3.52 1.54 12.44
CA GLN A 33 4.37 2.69 12.83
C GLN A 33 3.65 4.03 12.70
N SER A 34 2.33 4.03 12.50
CA SER A 34 1.52 5.24 12.33
C SER A 34 0.03 4.98 12.58
N LEU A 35 -0.69 6.04 12.93
CA LEU A 35 -2.17 6.02 13.01
C LEU A 35 -2.82 5.59 11.69
N TYR A 36 -2.19 5.89 10.54
CA TYR A 36 -2.67 5.43 9.25
C TYR A 36 -2.64 3.89 9.17
N ALA A 37 -1.53 3.26 9.54
CA ALA A 37 -1.41 1.81 9.56
C ALA A 37 -2.39 1.17 10.56
N GLU A 38 -2.52 1.74 11.75
CA GLU A 38 -3.50 1.29 12.76
C GLU A 38 -4.93 1.36 12.24
N SER A 39 -5.30 2.45 11.58
CA SER A 39 -6.65 2.61 10.99
C SER A 39 -6.96 1.53 9.95
N LYS A 40 -5.94 1.12 9.16
CA LYS A 40 -6.08 0.05 8.18
C LYS A 40 -6.21 -1.31 8.84
N ILE A 41 -5.44 -1.60 9.89
CA ILE A 41 -5.58 -2.84 10.67
C ILE A 41 -6.96 -2.95 11.31
N ALA A 42 -7.46 -1.86 11.90
CA ALA A 42 -8.79 -1.81 12.48
C ALA A 42 -9.88 -2.08 11.43
N ALA A 43 -9.76 -1.47 10.25
CA ALA A 43 -10.67 -1.70 9.14
C ALA A 43 -10.62 -3.15 8.62
N GLU A 44 -9.43 -3.74 8.49
CA GLU A 44 -9.27 -5.17 8.13
C GLU A 44 -10.00 -6.08 9.13
N GLY A 45 -9.85 -5.82 10.44
CA GLY A 45 -10.54 -6.57 11.49
C GLY A 45 -12.06 -6.43 11.41
N PHE A 46 -12.55 -5.21 11.28
CA PHE A 46 -13.98 -4.93 11.13
C PHE A 46 -14.57 -5.64 9.91
N ILE A 47 -13.90 -5.56 8.76
CA ILE A 47 -14.34 -6.20 7.52
C ILE A 47 -14.39 -7.72 7.68
N LYS A 48 -13.39 -8.33 8.33
CA LYS A 48 -13.37 -9.78 8.57
C LYS A 48 -14.56 -10.23 9.42
N ILE A 49 -14.90 -9.48 10.48
CA ILE A 49 -16.05 -9.77 11.35
C ILE A 49 -17.36 -9.58 10.58
N ALA A 50 -17.56 -8.42 9.96
CA ALA A 50 -18.79 -8.12 9.23
C ALA A 50 -19.04 -9.10 8.08
N ALA A 51 -17.97 -9.54 7.39
CA ALA A 51 -18.09 -10.48 6.29
C ALA A 51 -18.55 -11.88 6.72
N GLN A 52 -18.23 -12.30 7.95
CA GLN A 52 -18.74 -13.55 8.53
C GLN A 52 -20.26 -13.50 8.72
N GLU A 53 -20.81 -12.33 9.13
CA GLU A 53 -22.24 -12.16 9.36
C GLU A 53 -23.07 -12.18 8.07
N ILE A 54 -22.50 -11.67 6.98
CA ILE A 54 -23.19 -11.55 5.68
C ILE A 54 -22.79 -12.63 4.66
N HIS A 55 -22.05 -13.65 5.09
CA HIS A 55 -21.52 -14.73 4.24
C HIS A 55 -20.79 -14.22 2.98
N CYS A 56 -19.96 -13.18 3.14
CA CYS A 56 -19.12 -12.63 2.08
C CYS A 56 -17.66 -13.07 2.28
N ALA A 57 -16.92 -13.26 1.18
CA ALA A 57 -15.47 -13.51 1.22
C ALA A 57 -14.74 -12.22 0.78
N PRO A 58 -14.25 -11.40 1.72
CA PRO A 58 -13.60 -10.14 1.39
C PRO A 58 -12.16 -10.37 0.93
N LEU A 59 -11.73 -9.60 -0.06
CA LEU A 59 -10.34 -9.57 -0.52
C LEU A 59 -9.67 -8.30 -0.01
N ILE A 60 -8.66 -8.47 0.84
CA ILE A 60 -7.88 -7.38 1.43
C ILE A 60 -6.55 -7.28 0.68
N PHE A 61 -6.30 -6.15 0.02
CA PHE A 61 -5.06 -5.89 -0.69
C PHE A 61 -4.14 -5.02 0.15
N ARG A 62 -3.07 -5.60 0.70
CA ARG A 62 -2.02 -4.84 1.41
C ARG A 62 -1.02 -4.27 0.40
N LEU A 63 -1.43 -3.21 -0.29
CA LEU A 63 -0.67 -2.64 -1.41
C LEU A 63 0.66 -2.05 -0.93
N ALA A 64 1.73 -2.35 -1.68
CA ALA A 64 3.03 -1.70 -1.55
C ALA A 64 3.00 -0.24 -2.06
N THR A 65 4.14 0.44 -2.07
CA THR A 65 4.20 1.85 -2.47
C THR A 65 3.91 1.99 -3.97
N LEU A 66 2.74 2.51 -4.31
CA LEU A 66 2.37 2.77 -5.70
C LEU A 66 3.10 3.98 -6.26
N PHE A 67 3.41 3.96 -7.55
CA PHE A 67 3.92 5.12 -8.28
C PHE A 67 3.47 5.11 -9.76
N GLY A 68 3.64 6.23 -10.45
CA GLY A 68 3.29 6.36 -11.86
C GLY A 68 2.27 7.46 -12.17
N VAL A 69 1.85 7.51 -13.43
CA VAL A 69 1.00 8.56 -13.99
C VAL A 69 -0.44 8.41 -13.52
N SER A 70 -1.02 9.49 -12.99
CA SER A 70 -2.39 9.52 -12.47
C SER A 70 -3.11 10.78 -12.94
N PRO A 71 -4.44 10.76 -13.16
CA PRO A 71 -5.22 11.96 -13.47
C PRO A 71 -4.99 13.10 -12.47
N ARG A 72 -4.75 12.74 -11.20
CA ARG A 72 -4.20 13.64 -10.18
C ARG A 72 -2.82 13.13 -9.78
N MET A 73 -1.78 13.79 -10.27
CA MET A 73 -0.41 13.45 -9.91
C MET A 73 -0.17 13.66 -8.41
N ARG A 74 0.42 12.64 -7.80
CA ARG A 74 0.88 12.65 -6.41
C ARG A 74 2.40 12.81 -6.40
N PHE A 75 2.86 14.04 -6.26
CA PHE A 75 4.29 14.38 -6.14
C PHE A 75 4.83 14.24 -4.72
N ASP A 76 4.00 13.79 -3.79
CA ASP A 76 4.37 13.38 -2.44
C ASP A 76 4.82 11.91 -2.36
N LEU A 77 4.71 11.15 -3.47
CA LEU A 77 5.23 9.79 -3.59
C LEU A 77 6.68 9.85 -4.07
N ILE A 78 7.59 9.18 -3.37
CA ILE A 78 9.05 9.33 -3.56
C ILE A 78 9.51 9.22 -5.03
N ILE A 79 9.04 8.24 -5.80
CA ILE A 79 9.44 8.11 -7.21
C ILE A 79 8.90 9.27 -8.05
N ASN A 80 7.64 9.66 -7.85
CA ASN A 80 7.03 10.78 -8.58
C ASN A 80 7.69 12.11 -8.21
N GLN A 81 8.04 12.28 -6.93
CA GLN A 81 8.77 13.43 -6.42
C GLN A 81 10.15 13.53 -7.06
N PHE A 82 10.92 12.44 -7.04
CA PHE A 82 12.26 12.41 -7.62
C PHE A 82 12.26 12.69 -9.12
N VAL A 83 11.27 12.18 -9.86
CA VAL A 83 11.16 12.52 -11.29
C VAL A 83 10.91 14.03 -11.48
N LEU A 84 10.06 14.64 -10.65
CA LEU A 84 9.81 16.08 -10.69
C LEU A 84 11.06 16.91 -10.32
N GLU A 85 11.75 16.55 -9.24
CA GLU A 85 12.97 17.22 -8.76
C GLU A 85 14.11 17.08 -9.78
N ALA A 86 14.35 15.87 -10.30
CA ALA A 86 15.34 15.65 -11.35
C ALA A 86 15.06 16.52 -12.59
N PHE A 87 13.78 16.65 -12.98
CA PHE A 87 13.40 17.46 -14.15
C PHE A 87 13.51 18.96 -13.90
N SER A 88 13.11 19.43 -12.71
CA SER A 88 12.98 20.87 -12.41
C SER A 88 14.22 21.50 -11.79
N GLN A 89 14.97 20.75 -10.99
CA GLN A 89 16.09 21.23 -10.18
C GLN A 89 17.41 20.55 -10.53
N SER A 90 17.38 19.39 -11.19
CA SER A 90 18.58 18.59 -11.50
C SER A 90 19.39 18.17 -10.26
N GLU A 91 18.75 18.13 -9.10
CA GLU A 91 19.30 17.69 -7.82
C GLU A 91 18.29 16.75 -7.14
N LEU A 92 18.79 15.76 -6.39
CA LEU A 92 17.96 14.80 -5.67
C LEU A 92 18.43 14.71 -4.21
N LEU A 93 17.52 14.98 -3.28
CA LEU A 93 17.79 14.84 -1.85
C LEU A 93 17.24 13.50 -1.35
N ILE A 94 18.14 12.62 -0.89
CA ILE A 94 17.79 11.29 -0.40
C ILE A 94 17.88 11.27 1.12
N PHE A 95 16.74 11.12 1.77
CA PHE A 95 16.66 10.83 3.20
C PHE A 95 16.65 9.32 3.42
N HIS A 96 17.36 8.84 4.44
CA HIS A 96 17.39 7.42 4.81
C HIS A 96 17.75 6.49 3.64
N GLY A 97 18.89 6.76 2.99
CA GLY A 97 19.32 6.05 1.78
C GLY A 97 19.58 4.55 1.95
N ASP A 98 19.64 4.07 3.19
CA ASP A 98 19.73 2.67 3.59
C ASP A 98 18.38 1.94 3.61
N TYR A 99 17.25 2.66 3.48
CA TYR A 99 15.92 2.07 3.57
C TYR A 99 15.51 1.43 2.25
N SER A 100 15.04 0.19 2.33
CA SER A 100 14.45 -0.53 1.18
C SER A 100 12.93 -0.43 1.20
N ARG A 101 12.33 -0.18 0.03
CA ARG A 101 10.88 -0.20 -0.17
C ARG A 101 10.51 -0.94 -1.44
N SER A 102 9.40 -1.67 -1.39
CA SER A 102 8.79 -2.25 -2.57
C SER A 102 7.94 -1.20 -3.29
N PHE A 103 8.17 -1.08 -4.60
CA PHE A 103 7.45 -0.16 -5.48
C PHE A 103 6.65 -0.93 -6.52
N VAL A 104 5.41 -0.51 -6.74
CA VAL A 104 4.52 -1.14 -7.71
C VAL A 104 4.00 -0.07 -8.67
N PRO A 105 4.25 -0.21 -10.00
CA PRO A 105 3.65 0.67 -10.99
C PRO A 105 2.12 0.60 -10.92
N ASN A 106 1.46 1.75 -10.92
CA ASN A 106 0.00 1.82 -10.86
C ASN A 106 -0.70 1.12 -12.04
N VAL A 107 -0.05 1.09 -13.22
CA VAL A 107 -0.53 0.35 -14.40
C VAL A 107 -0.62 -1.16 -14.17
N ILE A 108 0.19 -1.71 -13.27
CA ILE A 108 0.14 -3.14 -12.92
C ILE A 108 -0.94 -3.37 -11.86
N ALA A 109 -1.08 -2.47 -10.89
CA ALA A 109 -2.05 -2.60 -9.79
C ALA A 109 -3.51 -2.56 -10.26
N PHE A 110 -3.80 -1.88 -11.39
CA PHE A 110 -5.16 -1.68 -11.88
C PHE A 110 -5.36 -2.14 -13.31
N ARG A 111 -4.47 -2.98 -13.84
CA ARG A 111 -4.67 -3.54 -15.18
C ARG A 111 -5.93 -4.41 -15.16
N PRO A 112 -6.91 -4.18 -16.05
CA PRO A 112 -7.97 -5.15 -16.25
C PRO A 112 -7.32 -6.47 -16.67
N CYS A 113 -7.65 -7.58 -16.01
CA CYS A 113 -7.38 -8.89 -16.60
C CYS A 113 -8.26 -9.02 -17.83
N GLU A 114 -7.65 -9.17 -19.00
CA GLU A 114 -8.30 -9.71 -20.20
C GLU A 114 -8.46 -11.22 -20.07
#